data_AF-A0A2E4FR14-F1
#
_entry.id   AF-A0A2E4FR14-F1
#
_cell.length_a   1.000
_cell.length_b   1.000
_cell.length_c   1.000
_cell.angle_alpha   90.00
_cell.angle_beta   90.00
_cell.angle_gamma   90.00
#
_symmetry.space_group_name_H-M   'P 1'
#
loop_
_entity.id
_entity.type
_entity.pdbx_description
1 polymer ?
#
loop_
_entity_poly.entity_id
_entity_poly.type
_entity_poly.pdbx_seq_one_letter_code
_entity_poly.pdbx_strand_id
1 'polypeptide(L)'
;MTVPDDGNRPRPTRTRCARTSTSMHPRSTAAPVMGSPTPRQASYPQSRRSDRRGADVADPLRSRETSGYSGSGEFMNRQILVALALLLLCASAHPLADAASDARAQVDFGNEVARRGLWREAVYRFQRAVEYDPTYAAAWNNLGIGYEHEGRMDDALEAYETALDLDPNNVTIETNYDLFLEVSDRVSEDPQ
;
A
#
# COMPACT_ATOMS: atom_id res chain seq x y z
N MET A 1 47.72 33.10 33.82
CA MET A 1 46.91 32.23 34.71
C MET A 1 46.92 30.84 34.09
N THR A 2 47.69 29.95 34.70
CA THR A 2 47.81 28.53 34.39
C THR A 2 46.59 27.79 34.94
N VAL A 3 45.88 27.03 34.11
CA VAL A 3 44.95 25.99 34.57
C VAL A 3 45.56 24.64 34.22
N PRO A 4 45.71 23.71 35.20
CA PRO A 4 46.36 22.44 34.99
C PRO A 4 45.39 21.25 34.85
N ASP A 5 45.96 20.19 34.28
CA ASP A 5 45.80 18.75 34.60
C ASP A 5 44.62 17.95 34.02
N ASP A 6 44.99 17.15 33.02
CA ASP A 6 44.27 15.99 32.49
C ASP A 6 44.30 14.83 33.50
N GLY A 7 43.24 14.73 34.29
CA GLY A 7 43.02 13.65 35.25
C GLY A 7 42.02 12.60 34.80
N ASN A 8 42.52 11.52 34.18
CA ASN A 8 42.18 10.14 34.55
C ASN A 8 40.69 9.75 34.66
N ARG A 9 40.12 9.10 33.62
CA ARG A 9 38.99 8.18 33.78
C ARG A 9 39.23 6.85 33.03
N PRO A 10 39.20 5.69 33.70
CA PRO A 10 39.35 4.39 33.06
C PRO A 10 38.09 3.98 32.28
N ARG A 11 38.29 3.43 31.07
CA ARG A 11 37.24 2.85 30.21
C ARG A 11 36.81 1.47 30.73
N PRO A 12 35.52 1.16 30.87
CA PRO A 12 35.09 -0.21 31.12
C PRO A 12 35.12 -1.06 29.84
N THR A 13 35.84 -2.16 29.92
CA THR A 13 36.00 -3.23 28.92
C THR A 13 34.68 -3.94 28.63
N ARG A 14 34.27 -4.03 27.35
CA ARG A 14 33.15 -4.87 26.90
C ARG A 14 33.62 -6.33 26.73
N THR A 15 33.18 -7.19 27.64
CA THR A 15 33.39 -8.64 27.56
C THR A 15 32.46 -9.24 26.50
N ARG A 16 33.08 -9.98 25.58
CA ARG A 16 32.52 -10.77 24.48
C ARG A 16 31.89 -12.06 25.04
N CYS A 17 30.62 -12.32 24.76
CA CYS A 17 30.01 -13.64 24.97
C CYS A 17 29.55 -14.28 23.66
N ALA A 18 29.69 -15.59 23.64
CA ALA A 18 29.85 -16.42 22.46
C ALA A 18 28.53 -16.90 21.82
N ARG A 19 28.69 -17.21 20.55
CA ARG A 19 27.86 -17.93 19.59
C ARG A 19 27.43 -19.31 20.12
N THR A 20 26.16 -19.67 20.00
CA THR A 20 25.72 -21.06 19.82
C THR A 20 24.69 -21.14 18.70
N SER A 21 25.10 -21.84 17.64
CA SER A 21 24.28 -22.27 16.52
C SER A 21 23.63 -23.60 16.90
N THR A 22 22.31 -23.73 16.68
CA THR A 22 21.67 -25.04 16.62
C THR A 22 20.70 -25.08 15.45
N SER A 23 21.10 -25.89 14.47
CA SER A 23 20.34 -26.40 13.34
C SER A 23 19.20 -27.31 13.81
N MET A 24 18.01 -27.19 13.23
CA MET A 24 17.01 -28.27 13.23
C MET A 24 16.25 -28.30 11.91
N HIS A 25 16.28 -29.46 11.27
CA HIS A 25 15.69 -29.81 9.97
C HIS A 25 14.15 -29.92 9.99
N PRO A 26 13.49 -29.82 8.82
CA PRO A 26 12.04 -29.80 8.69
C PRO A 26 11.42 -31.22 8.72
N ARG A 27 10.21 -31.33 9.29
CA ARG A 27 9.37 -32.53 9.19
C ARG A 27 8.25 -32.36 8.16
N SER A 28 8.35 -33.22 7.16
CA SER A 28 7.35 -33.61 6.17
C SER A 28 6.16 -34.32 6.82
N THR A 29 4.93 -33.94 6.45
CA THR A 29 3.77 -34.86 6.40
C THR A 29 2.79 -34.41 5.32
N ALA A 30 2.45 -35.36 4.45
CA ALA A 30 1.64 -35.23 3.25
C ALA A 30 0.14 -35.03 3.53
N ALA A 31 -0.53 -34.31 2.62
CA ALA A 31 -1.99 -34.17 2.54
C ALA A 31 -2.57 -35.16 1.51
N PRO A 32 -3.75 -35.76 1.75
CA PRO A 32 -4.38 -36.67 0.80
C PRO A 32 -5.21 -35.95 -0.28
N VAL A 33 -5.11 -36.50 -1.50
CA VAL A 33 -5.79 -36.12 -2.74
C VAL A 33 -7.14 -36.82 -2.85
N MET A 34 -8.22 -36.05 -3.07
CA MET A 34 -9.55 -36.47 -3.55
C MET A 34 -10.13 -35.22 -4.22
N GLY A 35 -10.74 -35.17 -5.39
CA GLY A 35 -11.15 -36.12 -6.42
C GLY A 35 -12.05 -35.31 -7.36
N SER A 36 -11.67 -35.17 -8.63
CA SER A 36 -12.40 -34.36 -9.62
C SER A 36 -13.53 -35.15 -10.28
N PRO A 37 -14.76 -34.62 -10.39
CA PRO A 37 -15.78 -35.20 -11.28
C PRO A 37 -15.76 -34.54 -12.67
N THR A 38 -15.59 -35.39 -13.67
CA THR A 38 -15.70 -35.15 -15.11
C THR A 38 -17.10 -34.67 -15.57
N PRO A 39 -17.20 -33.91 -16.68
CA PRO A 39 -18.47 -33.40 -17.21
C PRO A 39 -19.23 -34.46 -18.01
N ARG A 40 -20.55 -34.58 -17.78
CA ARG A 40 -21.45 -35.47 -18.52
C ARG A 40 -22.11 -34.69 -19.66
N GLN A 41 -21.87 -35.14 -20.88
CA GLN A 41 -22.48 -34.65 -22.12
C GLN A 41 -24.00 -34.93 -22.12
N ALA A 42 -24.81 -33.93 -22.45
CA ALA A 42 -26.23 -34.09 -22.71
C ALA A 42 -26.52 -33.82 -24.19
N SER A 43 -26.89 -34.87 -24.90
CA SER A 43 -27.27 -34.90 -26.31
C SER A 43 -28.69 -34.37 -26.51
N TYR A 44 -28.87 -33.49 -27.50
CA TYR A 44 -30.17 -33.11 -28.05
C TYR A 44 -30.79 -34.25 -28.88
N PRO A 45 -32.13 -34.33 -28.95
CA PRO A 45 -32.80 -34.84 -30.14
C PRO A 45 -33.75 -33.83 -30.80
N GLN A 46 -33.80 -33.95 -32.12
CA GLN A 46 -34.49 -33.10 -33.07
C GLN A 46 -36.00 -33.35 -33.17
N SER A 47 -36.69 -32.30 -33.62
CA SER A 47 -37.97 -32.18 -34.34
C SER A 47 -38.69 -33.44 -34.82
N ARG A 48 -40.04 -33.43 -34.74
CA ARG A 48 -40.94 -33.78 -35.86
C ARG A 48 -42.28 -33.03 -35.81
N ARG A 49 -42.65 -32.50 -36.99
CA ARG A 49 -43.97 -32.01 -37.40
C ARG A 49 -44.98 -33.16 -37.51
N SER A 50 -46.27 -32.88 -37.33
CA SER A 50 -47.31 -33.27 -38.31
C SER A 50 -48.72 -32.74 -37.92
N ASP A 51 -49.21 -31.82 -38.75
CA ASP A 51 -50.56 -31.68 -39.32
C ASP A 51 -51.78 -32.38 -38.69
N ARG A 52 -52.88 -31.60 -38.54
CA ARG A 52 -54.22 -31.81 -39.16
C ARG A 52 -55.18 -30.70 -38.65
N ARG A 53 -55.66 -29.81 -39.52
CA ARG A 53 -56.85 -29.89 -40.41
C ARG A 53 -58.18 -29.52 -39.72
N GLY A 54 -58.91 -28.60 -40.37
CA GLY A 54 -60.33 -28.31 -40.14
C GLY A 54 -60.54 -26.89 -39.61
N ALA A 55 -60.82 -25.86 -40.40
CA ALA A 55 -61.99 -25.56 -41.24
C ALA A 55 -62.82 -24.43 -40.61
N ASP A 56 -63.50 -23.69 -41.50
CA ASP A 56 -64.62 -22.75 -41.25
C ASP A 56 -64.35 -21.24 -41.24
N VAL A 57 -64.42 -20.68 -42.47
CA VAL A 57 -65.33 -19.61 -42.92
C VAL A 57 -65.81 -18.59 -41.87
N ALA A 58 -65.42 -17.31 -42.03
CA ALA A 58 -66.32 -16.15 -42.20
C ALA A 58 -65.57 -14.80 -42.09
N ASP A 59 -65.89 -13.91 -43.03
CA ASP A 59 -65.53 -12.49 -43.19
C ASP A 59 -66.29 -11.59 -42.16
N PRO A 60 -66.21 -10.24 -42.15
CA PRO A 60 -65.11 -9.29 -41.94
C PRO A 60 -65.35 -8.36 -40.71
N LEU A 61 -64.40 -7.46 -40.42
CA LEU A 61 -64.50 -6.29 -39.52
C LEU A 61 -64.68 -6.56 -38.02
N ARG A 62 -63.57 -6.71 -37.28
CA ARG A 62 -63.44 -6.05 -35.98
C ARG A 62 -61.98 -5.76 -35.62
N SER A 63 -61.71 -4.46 -35.59
CA SER A 63 -60.66 -3.80 -34.85
C SER A 63 -60.22 -4.55 -33.58
N ARG A 64 -58.93 -4.87 -33.50
CA ARG A 64 -58.18 -4.87 -32.25
C ARG A 64 -56.71 -4.62 -32.54
N GLU A 65 -56.40 -3.34 -32.34
CA GLU A 65 -55.11 -2.73 -32.10
C GLU A 65 -54.04 -3.72 -31.62
N THR A 66 -52.89 -3.63 -32.28
CA THR A 66 -51.59 -4.05 -31.75
C THR A 66 -51.31 -3.22 -30.50
N SER A 67 -51.81 -3.66 -29.35
CA SER A 67 -51.40 -3.08 -28.07
C SER A 67 -49.93 -3.43 -27.86
N GLY A 68 -49.12 -2.39 -27.88
CA GLY A 68 -47.68 -2.42 -27.89
C GLY A 68 -47.11 -3.29 -26.79
N TYR A 69 -45.94 -3.86 -27.10
CA TYR A 69 -44.99 -4.28 -26.09
C TYR A 69 -44.74 -3.08 -25.16
N SER A 70 -45.42 -3.14 -24.02
CA SER A 70 -45.42 -2.19 -22.93
C SER A 70 -43.99 -1.74 -22.63
N GLY A 71 -43.78 -0.41 -22.58
CA GLY A 71 -42.51 0.30 -22.41
C GLY A 71 -41.74 0.00 -21.12
N SER A 72 -41.40 -1.26 -20.92
CA SER A 72 -40.68 -1.81 -19.77
C SER A 72 -39.23 -2.17 -20.11
N GLY A 73 -38.92 -2.39 -21.39
CA GLY A 73 -37.56 -2.73 -21.86
C GLY A 73 -36.60 -1.54 -21.92
N GLU A 74 -37.07 -0.33 -22.25
CA GLU A 74 -36.22 0.86 -22.31
C GLU A 74 -35.76 1.31 -20.91
N PHE A 75 -36.64 1.18 -19.92
CA PHE A 75 -36.30 1.44 -18.52
C PHE A 75 -35.29 0.41 -18.01
N MET A 76 -35.51 -0.89 -18.25
CA MET A 76 -34.59 -1.94 -17.81
C MET A 76 -33.19 -1.76 -18.42
N ASN A 77 -33.10 -1.50 -19.73
CA ASN A 77 -31.81 -1.30 -20.41
C ASN A 77 -31.09 -0.03 -19.93
N ARG A 78 -31.80 1.09 -19.70
CA ARG A 78 -31.19 2.30 -19.13
C ARG A 78 -30.75 2.10 -17.69
N GLN A 79 -31.54 1.38 -16.88
CA GLN A 79 -31.18 1.04 -15.51
C GLN A 79 -29.97 0.11 -15.44
N ILE A 80 -29.90 -0.90 -16.33
CA ILE A 80 -28.74 -1.78 -16.45
C ILE A 80 -27.51 -1.00 -16.91
N LEU A 81 -27.64 -0.09 -17.90
CA LEU A 81 -26.53 0.74 -18.37
C LEU A 81 -26.04 1.73 -17.30
N VAL A 82 -26.96 2.33 -16.53
CA VAL A 82 -26.61 3.19 -15.39
C VAL A 82 -25.95 2.38 -14.29
N ALA A 83 -26.46 1.19 -13.96
CA ALA A 83 -25.86 0.30 -12.97
C ALA A 83 -24.46 -0.16 -13.41
N LEU A 84 -24.26 -0.53 -14.67
CA LEU A 84 -22.96 -0.90 -15.21
C LEU A 84 -22.02 0.32 -15.26
N ALA A 85 -22.50 1.50 -15.64
CA ALA A 85 -21.70 2.72 -15.62
C ALA A 85 -21.29 3.11 -14.21
N LEU A 86 -22.18 2.99 -13.22
CA LEU A 86 -21.88 3.20 -11.80
C LEU A 86 -20.91 2.14 -11.26
N LEU A 87 -21.09 0.88 -11.64
CA LEU A 87 -20.21 -0.22 -11.22
C LEU A 87 -18.81 -0.09 -11.83
N LEU A 88 -18.71 0.38 -13.08
CA LEU A 88 -17.44 0.73 -13.73
C LEU A 88 -16.81 1.99 -13.12
N LEU A 89 -17.60 3.01 -12.77
CA LEU A 89 -17.10 4.19 -12.02
C LEU A 89 -16.52 3.76 -10.67
N CYS A 90 -17.25 2.94 -9.92
CA CYS A 90 -16.83 2.41 -8.62
C CYS A 90 -15.62 1.46 -8.72
N ALA A 91 -15.50 0.70 -9.81
CA ALA A 91 -14.33 -0.16 -10.05
C ALA A 91 -13.05 0.63 -10.35
N SER A 92 -13.17 1.86 -10.87
CA SER A 92 -12.05 2.77 -11.09
C SER A 92 -11.70 3.65 -9.88
N ALA A 93 -12.60 3.73 -8.89
CA ALA A 93 -12.31 4.33 -7.60
C ALA A 93 -11.44 3.36 -6.79
N HIS A 94 -10.14 3.32 -7.10
CA HIS A 94 -9.17 3.02 -6.04
C HIS A 94 -9.49 4.02 -4.94
N PRO A 95 -9.97 3.59 -3.77
CA PRO A 95 -10.27 4.55 -2.73
C PRO A 95 -8.94 5.25 -2.45
N LEU A 96 -8.96 6.57 -2.38
CA LEU A 96 -7.90 7.38 -1.73
C LEU A 96 -7.74 7.01 -0.23
N ALA A 97 -8.13 5.81 0.16
CA ALA A 97 -7.96 5.22 1.47
C ALA A 97 -6.64 4.44 1.44
N ASP A 98 -5.57 4.90 2.04
CA ASP A 98 -5.26 6.22 2.60
C ASP A 98 -3.76 6.32 2.37
N ALA A 99 -3.32 7.10 1.37
CA ALA A 99 -1.91 7.23 1.05
C ALA A 99 -1.09 7.60 2.30
N ALA A 100 -1.68 8.39 3.21
CA ALA A 100 -1.10 8.72 4.49
C ALA A 100 -1.07 7.52 5.46
N SER A 101 -2.05 6.60 5.43
CA SER A 101 -2.01 5.34 6.19
C SER A 101 -0.91 4.42 5.69
N ASP A 102 -0.74 4.26 4.38
CA ASP A 102 0.33 3.42 3.82
C ASP A 102 1.71 4.02 4.11
N ALA A 103 1.86 5.34 3.97
CA ALA A 103 3.07 6.06 4.35
C ALA A 103 3.37 5.91 5.85
N ARG A 104 2.38 6.09 6.70
CA ARG A 104 2.49 5.89 8.15
C ARG A 104 2.91 4.47 8.51
N ALA A 105 2.33 3.45 7.86
CA ALA A 105 2.72 2.06 8.10
C ALA A 105 4.20 1.80 7.75
N GLN A 106 4.70 2.39 6.66
CA GLN A 106 6.12 2.32 6.32
C GLN A 106 7.00 3.05 7.35
N VAL A 107 6.58 4.23 7.85
CA VAL A 107 7.29 4.95 8.93
C VAL A 107 7.34 4.12 10.20
N ASP A 108 6.21 3.56 10.63
CA ASP A 108 6.14 2.75 11.85
C ASP A 108 7.05 1.51 11.76
N PHE A 109 7.09 0.86 10.59
CA PHE A 109 8.01 -0.26 10.36
C PHE A 109 9.48 0.22 10.31
N GLY A 110 9.76 1.33 9.64
CA GLY A 110 11.10 1.93 9.57
C GLY A 110 11.63 2.25 10.97
N ASN A 111 10.79 2.81 11.85
CA ASN A 111 11.12 3.07 13.25
C ASN A 111 11.44 1.80 14.04
N GLU A 112 10.67 0.72 13.84
CA GLU A 112 10.95 -0.56 14.50
C GLU A 112 12.29 -1.15 14.06
N VAL A 113 12.62 -1.03 12.79
CA VAL A 113 13.90 -1.50 12.23
C VAL A 113 15.07 -0.61 12.67
N ALA A 114 14.88 0.71 12.72
CA ALA A 114 15.84 1.68 13.24
C ALA A 114 16.19 1.39 14.71
N ARG A 115 15.20 1.06 15.56
CA ARG A 115 15.42 0.63 16.95
C ARG A 115 16.34 -0.59 17.08
N ARG A 116 16.43 -1.41 16.04
CA ARG A 116 17.33 -2.58 15.96
C ARG A 116 18.71 -2.25 15.37
N GLY A 117 18.96 -0.98 15.05
CA GLY A 117 20.20 -0.49 14.44
C GLY A 117 20.34 -0.77 12.93
N LEU A 118 19.25 -1.19 12.28
CA LEU A 118 19.23 -1.56 10.86
C LEU A 118 18.91 -0.34 9.98
N TRP A 119 19.77 0.68 10.04
CA TRP A 119 19.52 2.00 9.44
C TRP A 119 19.29 1.98 7.92
N ARG A 120 20.00 1.15 7.16
CA ARG A 120 19.80 1.00 5.71
C ARG A 120 18.37 0.56 5.34
N GLU A 121 17.84 -0.38 6.10
CA GLU A 121 16.47 -0.85 5.88
C GLU A 121 15.47 0.20 6.37
N ALA A 122 15.75 0.91 7.47
CA ALA A 122 14.91 2.01 7.93
C ALA A 122 14.80 3.13 6.87
N VAL A 123 15.92 3.56 6.30
CA VAL A 123 15.98 4.53 5.19
C VAL A 123 15.15 4.06 4.01
N TYR A 124 15.30 2.80 3.57
CA TYR A 124 14.48 2.24 2.51
C TYR A 124 12.98 2.35 2.81
N ARG A 125 12.57 2.11 4.06
CA ARG A 125 11.16 2.20 4.48
C ARG A 125 10.67 3.64 4.50
N PHE A 126 11.48 4.58 4.98
CA PHE A 126 11.14 6.01 4.94
C PHE A 126 11.06 6.53 3.50
N GLN A 127 11.91 6.06 2.58
CA GLN A 127 11.80 6.35 1.15
C GLN A 127 10.48 5.83 0.56
N ARG A 128 10.07 4.60 0.92
CA ARG A 128 8.75 4.09 0.52
C ARG A 128 7.63 4.94 1.09
N ALA A 129 7.76 5.44 2.31
CA ALA A 129 6.75 6.29 2.93
C ALA A 129 6.53 7.59 2.14
N VAL A 130 7.60 8.28 1.71
CA VAL A 130 7.49 9.50 0.89
C VAL A 130 7.01 9.22 -0.53
N GLU A 131 7.23 8.00 -1.05
CA GLU A 131 6.64 7.58 -2.34
C GLU A 131 5.13 7.35 -2.25
N TYR A 132 4.64 6.84 -1.11
CA TYR A 132 3.21 6.70 -0.87
C TYR A 132 2.54 8.06 -0.66
N ASP A 133 3.11 8.89 0.21
CA ASP A 133 2.62 10.23 0.49
C ASP A 133 3.80 11.23 0.58
N PRO A 134 4.06 11.98 -0.52
CA PRO A 134 5.10 13.01 -0.53
C PRO A 134 4.81 14.19 0.40
N THR A 135 3.57 14.34 0.88
CA THR A 135 3.16 15.44 1.77
C THR A 135 3.22 15.06 3.25
N TYR A 136 3.59 13.82 3.58
CA TYR A 136 3.67 13.36 4.95
C TYR A 136 4.98 13.81 5.63
N ALA A 137 4.95 14.97 6.27
CA ALA A 137 6.11 15.61 6.91
C ALA A 137 6.91 14.67 7.85
N ALA A 138 6.22 13.81 8.60
CA ALA A 138 6.88 12.85 9.49
C ALA A 138 7.75 11.81 8.74
N ALA A 139 7.39 11.44 7.50
CA ALA A 139 8.21 10.54 6.69
C ALA A 139 9.53 11.21 6.28
N TRP A 140 9.47 12.47 5.85
CA TRP A 140 10.66 13.27 5.52
C TRP A 140 11.58 13.49 6.72
N ASN A 141 11.01 13.83 7.88
CA ASN A 141 11.79 13.96 9.12
C ASN A 141 12.52 12.65 9.49
N ASN A 142 11.83 11.50 9.42
CA ASN A 142 12.47 10.21 9.70
C ASN A 142 13.49 9.81 8.64
N LEU A 143 13.30 10.24 7.39
CA LEU A 143 14.27 10.04 6.32
C LEU A 143 15.56 10.83 6.60
N GLY A 144 15.45 12.08 7.08
CA GLY A 144 16.57 12.89 7.55
C GLY A 144 17.40 12.19 8.64
N ILE A 145 16.73 11.73 9.71
CA ILE A 145 17.36 10.93 10.78
C ILE A 145 18.06 9.69 10.21
N GLY A 146 17.39 8.99 9.29
CA GLY A 146 17.96 7.82 8.63
C GLY A 146 19.25 8.12 7.86
N TYR A 147 19.28 9.23 7.12
CA TYR A 147 20.46 9.66 6.36
C TYR A 147 21.60 10.14 7.24
N GLU A 148 21.33 10.81 8.37
CA GLU A 148 22.36 11.13 9.37
C GLU A 148 23.08 9.86 9.85
N HIS A 149 22.32 8.81 10.14
CA HIS A 149 22.89 7.53 10.56
C HIS A 149 23.69 6.81 9.47
N GLU A 150 23.45 7.13 8.19
CA GLU A 150 24.27 6.66 7.06
C GLU A 150 25.47 7.57 6.76
N GLY A 151 25.57 8.73 7.43
CA GLY A 151 26.60 9.74 7.17
C GLY A 151 26.34 10.58 5.92
N ARG A 152 25.12 10.56 5.40
CA ARG A 152 24.69 11.27 4.19
C ARG A 152 24.11 12.63 4.56
N MET A 153 25.00 13.56 4.95
CA MET A 153 24.59 14.84 5.53
C MET A 153 23.83 15.73 4.56
N ASP A 154 24.23 15.78 3.28
CA ASP A 154 23.53 16.60 2.27
C ASP A 154 22.10 16.11 2.03
N ASP A 155 21.90 14.79 1.95
CA ASP A 155 20.57 14.20 1.79
C ASP A 155 19.70 14.39 3.05
N ALA A 156 20.31 14.38 4.23
CA ALA A 156 19.62 14.64 5.49
C ALA A 156 19.11 16.09 5.55
N LEU A 157 19.94 17.05 5.13
CA LEU A 157 19.57 18.47 5.06
C LEU A 157 18.33 18.67 4.19
N GLU A 158 18.34 18.16 2.95
CA GLU A 158 17.20 18.26 2.02
C GLU A 158 15.93 17.65 2.61
N ALA A 159 16.04 16.50 3.28
CA ALA A 159 14.91 15.83 3.89
C ALA A 159 14.30 16.63 5.06
N TYR A 160 15.12 17.25 5.89
CA TYR A 160 14.64 18.09 6.99
C TYR A 160 14.02 19.41 6.51
N GLU A 161 14.64 20.08 5.54
CA GLU A 161 14.08 21.29 4.92
C GLU A 161 12.70 20.98 4.33
N THR A 162 12.57 19.87 3.60
CA THR A 162 11.29 19.42 3.05
C THR A 162 10.26 19.14 4.14
N ALA A 163 10.68 18.52 5.26
CA ALA A 163 9.78 18.24 6.38
C ALA A 163 9.26 19.53 7.04
N LEU A 164 10.12 20.55 7.20
CA LEU A 164 9.75 21.87 7.72
C LEU A 164 8.85 22.65 6.78
N ASP A 165 9.10 22.58 5.47
CA ASP A 165 8.24 23.22 4.47
C ASP A 165 6.81 22.66 4.50
N LEU A 166 6.67 21.36 4.76
CA LEU A 166 5.38 20.68 4.85
C LEU A 166 4.65 20.95 6.16
N ASP A 167 5.36 21.04 7.29
CA ASP A 167 4.77 21.31 8.61
C ASP A 167 5.66 22.25 9.46
N PRO A 168 5.64 23.56 9.18
CA PRO A 168 6.57 24.53 9.78
C PRO A 168 6.31 24.82 11.25
N ASN A 169 5.18 24.36 11.81
CA ASN A 169 4.85 24.56 13.23
C ASN A 169 5.10 23.30 14.07
N ASN A 170 5.74 22.29 13.49
CA ASN A 170 6.03 21.05 14.17
C ASN A 170 7.31 21.15 14.99
N VAL A 171 7.14 21.37 16.29
CA VAL A 171 8.26 21.49 17.24
C VAL A 171 9.22 20.30 17.19
N THR A 172 8.72 19.09 16.89
CA THR A 172 9.61 17.91 16.80
C THR A 172 10.50 17.97 15.57
N ILE A 173 9.97 18.40 14.42
CA ILE A 173 10.74 18.55 13.19
C ILE A 173 11.75 19.69 13.34
N GLU A 174 11.31 20.84 13.86
CA GLU A 174 12.17 21.99 14.17
C GLU A 174 13.33 21.59 15.08
N THR A 175 13.05 20.88 16.18
CA THR A 175 14.09 20.43 17.13
C THR A 175 15.07 19.47 16.48
N ASN A 176 14.62 18.54 15.63
CA ASN A 176 15.52 17.61 14.95
C ASN A 176 16.40 18.33 13.92
N TYR A 177 15.83 19.28 13.17
CA TYR A 177 16.56 20.08 12.20
C TYR A 177 17.62 20.95 12.87
N ASP A 178 17.27 21.65 13.95
CA ASP A 178 18.21 22.47 14.71
C ASP A 178 19.36 21.63 15.27
N LEU A 179 19.05 20.45 15.82
CA LEU A 179 20.06 19.51 16.30
C LEU A 179 20.97 19.03 15.17
N PHE A 180 20.39 18.74 14.01
CA PHE A 180 21.15 18.34 12.83
C PHE A 180 22.12 19.45 12.39
N LEU A 181 21.68 20.70 12.34
CA LEU A 181 22.54 21.83 11.99
C LEU A 181 23.69 22.01 12.99
N GLU A 182 23.42 21.92 14.30
CA GLU A 182 24.47 21.99 15.33
C GLU A 182 25.53 20.89 15.14
N VAL A 183 25.10 19.67 14.80
CA VAL A 183 26.01 18.55 14.54
C VAL A 183 26.78 18.75 13.23
N SER A 184 26.11 19.18 12.18
CA SER A 184 26.70 19.40 10.85
C SER A 184 27.76 20.49 10.87
N ASP A 185 27.48 21.62 11.52
CA ASP A 185 28.43 22.74 11.69
C ASP A 185 29.68 22.29 12.46
N ARG A 186 29.52 21.47 13.51
CA ARG A 186 30.68 20.94 14.23
C ARG A 186 31.55 20.01 13.41
N VAL A 187 30.96 19.28 12.45
CA VAL A 187 31.69 18.36 11.58
C VAL A 187 32.40 19.12 10.46
N SER A 188 31.83 20.21 9.95
CA SER A 188 32.43 21.03 8.90
C SER A 188 33.65 21.83 9.39
N GLU A 189 33.69 22.18 10.68
CA GLU A 189 34.79 22.92 11.31
C GLU A 189 36.03 22.05 11.65
N ASP A 190 35.92 20.71 11.62
CA ASP A 190 37.03 19.80 11.96
C ASP A 190 37.37 18.84 10.79
N PRO A 191 37.99 19.37 9.71
CA PRO A 191 38.41 18.54 8.58
C PRO A 191 39.57 17.63 9.01
N GLN A 192 39.27 16.34 9.20
CA GLN A 192 40.28 15.28 9.40
C GLN A 192 41.27 15.17 8.25
#